data_AF-A0A6B2FVT2-F1
#
_entry.id   AF-A0A6B2FVT2-F1
#
_cell.length_a   1.000
_cell.length_b   1.000
_cell.length_c   1.000
_cell.angle_alpha   90.00
_cell.angle_beta   90.00
_cell.angle_gamma   90.00
#
_symmetry.space_group_name_H-M   'P 1'
#
loop_
_entity.id
_entity.type
_entity.pdbx_description
1 polymer ?
#
loop_
_entity_poly.entity_id
_entity_poly.type
_entity_poly.pdbx_seq_one_letter_code
_entity_poly.pdbx_strand_id
1 'polypeptide(L)'
;MFRFDMRIDRKTVGESIGNRKYSKLLKCYVESFYVAGIRIDEALRDFLESFRIPGESPVISTILENFSQHYFNANSDDFKTVDSVFTLCYAIIMLNVDQHNTSAKQQKSMVVDDFINNLRGVNGGEDFGQDLLKEIYESIRKNEFVVSIEQPNPIKKNYLWRLALLKSQKLTQNYHTIEFMIMQKNIFRLICHITINTLCALMQRTITGYALNLVVDGYRNITKLAAKFQYNQTVDKLVIQLLKFSKMLRSVIENVHLDTETIVMDLAIDSLAQSCLIESFNIIVNHADCLTLSWIYILAVISNLCAAELLPIAMYEFEDFVDPSARFFLPVGKRLDKRKTAEPSPGFINSFVQMIITNTDSDEALINDEAYKTAQTAVRQCKIEDIFNYFKKLSTESFVELSKSLIKFASFNPPKIPFDVDSSDSPCVTFLTSVSVSTFFFETLMTFCLSNKNRINLILPEVTKLIYNITDKNNQISVLGYRATEGAIRLCNRLIDVDENVSKIIMLSLRSLLSNPSLILKYSISVVFGICELLKSRIMYIQSCWDWVCILEILEISGCGRNSLLTSVSIYPEIVDQCQIENPNTGETSRLSDLHMSEIYQQKALYDAIDDGEKDDLFKFKTS
;
A
#
# COMPACT_ATOMS: atom_id res chain seq x y z
N MET A 1 6.85 -45.53 5.88
CA MET A 1 7.25 -44.32 6.63
C MET A 1 8.39 -43.58 5.93
N PHE A 2 9.54 -44.21 5.65
CA PHE A 2 10.71 -43.59 4.99
C PHE A 2 10.44 -42.85 3.66
N ARG A 3 9.51 -43.34 2.84
CA ARG A 3 9.19 -42.68 1.56
C ARG A 3 8.48 -41.33 1.72
N PHE A 4 7.52 -41.26 2.65
CA PHE A 4 6.56 -40.15 2.75
C PHE A 4 6.81 -39.17 3.90
N ASP A 5 7.66 -39.52 4.88
CA ASP A 5 7.95 -38.60 5.99
C ASP A 5 9.02 -37.60 5.58
N MET A 6 8.63 -36.33 5.49
CA MET A 6 9.48 -35.21 5.07
C MET A 6 10.50 -34.79 6.13
N ARG A 7 10.37 -35.31 7.37
CA ARG A 7 11.27 -34.99 8.48
C ARG A 7 12.53 -35.85 8.50
N ILE A 8 12.59 -36.90 7.68
CA ILE A 8 13.72 -37.82 7.64
C ILE A 8 14.70 -37.37 6.57
N ASP A 9 15.97 -37.21 6.95
CA ASP A 9 17.04 -36.84 6.02
C ASP A 9 17.24 -37.94 4.95
N ARG A 10 17.20 -37.54 3.68
CA ARG A 10 17.34 -38.45 2.53
C ARG A 10 18.69 -39.16 2.48
N LYS A 11 19.72 -38.59 3.11
CA LYS A 11 21.00 -39.27 3.32
C LYS A 11 20.87 -40.48 4.25
N THR A 12 20.23 -40.29 5.41
CA THR A 12 19.98 -41.38 6.37
C THR A 12 19.08 -42.49 5.79
N VAL A 13 18.15 -42.13 4.90
CA VAL A 13 17.33 -43.11 4.16
C VAL A 13 18.21 -43.97 3.26
N GLY A 14 19.13 -43.35 2.51
CA GLY A 14 20.09 -44.07 1.67
C GLY A 14 21.01 -45.00 2.46
N GLU A 15 21.59 -44.51 3.56
CA GLU A 15 22.49 -45.30 4.43
C GLU A 15 21.77 -46.50 5.08
N SER A 16 20.52 -46.32 5.52
CA SER A 16 19.73 -47.39 6.14
C SER A 16 19.29 -48.46 5.15
N ILE A 17 18.88 -48.07 3.94
CA ILE A 17 18.49 -48.99 2.87
C ILE A 17 19.72 -49.73 2.30
N GLY A 18 20.88 -49.06 2.24
CA GLY A 18 22.12 -49.65 1.76
C GLY A 18 22.79 -50.63 2.74
N ASN A 19 22.36 -50.67 4.00
CA ASN A 19 22.96 -51.53 5.00
C ASN A 19 22.49 -52.98 4.84
N ARG A 20 23.43 -53.91 4.65
CA ARG A 20 23.17 -55.36 4.50
C ARG A 20 22.36 -55.96 5.65
N LYS A 21 22.47 -55.41 6.87
CA LYS A 21 21.69 -55.87 8.03
C LYS A 21 20.18 -55.63 7.88
N TYR A 22 19.79 -54.67 7.04
CA TYR A 22 18.40 -54.28 6.81
C TYR A 22 17.90 -54.69 5.41
N SER A 23 18.34 -55.82 4.88
CA SER A 23 17.93 -56.32 3.55
C SER A 23 16.41 -56.45 3.37
N LYS A 24 15.68 -56.82 4.43
CA LYS A 24 14.21 -56.84 4.43
C LYS A 24 13.60 -55.44 4.27
N LEU A 25 14.23 -54.42 4.86
CA LEU A 25 13.79 -53.03 4.72
C LEU A 25 13.93 -52.56 3.27
N LEU A 26 15.06 -52.86 2.62
CA LEU A 26 15.28 -52.56 1.20
C LEU A 26 14.19 -53.19 0.32
N LYS A 27 13.86 -54.47 0.53
CA LYS A 27 12.78 -55.15 -0.21
C LYS A 27 11.43 -54.46 -0.04
N CYS A 28 11.00 -54.26 1.21
CA CYS A 28 9.74 -53.55 1.49
C CYS A 28 9.74 -52.10 0.97
N TYR A 29 10.90 -51.45 0.94
CA TYR A 29 11.02 -50.09 0.42
C TYR A 29 10.83 -50.06 -1.09
N VAL A 30 11.51 -50.94 -1.84
CA VAL A 30 11.37 -51.08 -3.29
C VAL A 30 9.93 -51.48 -3.67
N GLU A 31 9.36 -52.46 -2.98
CA GLU A 31 7.97 -52.90 -3.19
C GLU A 31 6.94 -51.79 -2.94
N SER A 32 7.32 -50.74 -2.19
CA SER A 32 6.44 -49.61 -1.95
C SER A 32 6.24 -48.70 -3.17
N PHE A 33 7.03 -48.88 -4.24
CA PHE A 33 6.93 -48.14 -5.49
C PHE A 33 5.97 -48.84 -6.46
N TYR A 34 5.05 -48.05 -7.03
CA TYR A 34 4.19 -48.50 -8.11
C TYR A 34 4.98 -48.34 -9.41
N VAL A 35 5.19 -49.45 -10.11
CA VAL A 35 6.04 -49.51 -11.31
C VAL A 35 5.33 -50.18 -12.50
N ALA A 36 4.14 -50.76 -12.28
CA ALA A 36 3.38 -51.45 -13.33
C ALA A 36 2.86 -50.44 -14.37
N GLY A 37 3.13 -50.71 -15.65
CA GLY A 37 2.72 -49.86 -16.78
C GLY A 37 3.41 -48.50 -16.84
N ILE A 38 4.49 -48.29 -16.07
CA ILE A 38 5.28 -47.06 -16.07
C ILE A 38 6.61 -47.34 -16.76
N ARG A 39 7.07 -46.44 -17.64
CA ARG A 39 8.34 -46.56 -18.35
C ARG A 39 9.52 -46.61 -17.36
N ILE A 40 10.54 -47.40 -17.68
CA ILE A 40 11.63 -47.72 -16.75
C ILE A 40 12.39 -46.49 -16.23
N ASP A 41 12.65 -45.48 -17.08
CA ASP A 41 13.31 -44.23 -16.68
C ASP A 41 12.46 -43.40 -15.72
N GLU A 42 11.13 -43.39 -15.87
CA GLU A 42 10.21 -42.67 -15.00
C GLU A 42 10.08 -43.36 -13.64
N ALA A 43 9.98 -44.70 -13.64
CA ALA A 43 9.98 -45.50 -12.41
C ALA A 43 11.31 -45.35 -11.65
N LEU A 44 12.44 -45.39 -12.38
CA LEU A 44 13.77 -45.21 -11.81
C LEU A 44 13.97 -43.78 -11.29
N ARG A 45 13.42 -42.77 -11.97
CA ARG A 45 13.40 -41.37 -11.49
C ARG A 45 12.73 -41.27 -10.13
N ASP A 46 11.49 -41.74 -10.04
CA ASP A 46 10.70 -41.70 -8.81
C ASP A 46 11.40 -42.43 -7.66
N PHE A 47 12.12 -43.52 -7.98
CA PHE A 47 12.91 -44.28 -7.02
C PHE A 47 14.16 -43.53 -6.55
N LEU A 48 15.00 -43.03 -7.46
CA LEU A 48 16.26 -42.36 -7.13
C LEU A 48 16.06 -40.96 -6.54
N GLU A 49 14.95 -40.27 -6.81
CA GLU A 49 14.61 -39.00 -6.17
C GLU A 49 14.25 -39.13 -4.69
N SER A 50 13.99 -40.36 -4.21
CA SER A 50 13.43 -40.60 -2.88
C SER A 50 14.48 -40.77 -1.76
N PHE A 51 15.77 -40.89 -2.11
CA PHE A 51 16.91 -41.00 -1.18
C PHE A 51 18.21 -40.51 -1.84
N ARG A 52 19.27 -40.26 -1.06
CA ARG A 52 20.61 -40.04 -1.63
C ARG A 52 21.32 -41.37 -1.84
N ILE A 53 21.81 -41.60 -3.06
CA ILE A 53 22.54 -42.82 -3.42
C ILE A 53 23.80 -42.95 -2.54
N PRO A 54 24.03 -44.12 -1.89
CA PRO A 54 25.27 -44.37 -1.15
C PRO A 54 26.49 -44.38 -2.08
N GLY A 55 27.63 -43.88 -1.63
CA GLY A 55 28.86 -43.81 -2.47
C GLY A 55 29.58 -45.13 -2.69
N GLU A 56 29.20 -46.20 -1.97
CA GLU A 56 29.85 -47.50 -2.07
C GLU A 56 29.29 -48.31 -3.26
N SER A 57 30.11 -48.54 -4.29
CA SER A 57 29.71 -49.26 -5.52
C SER A 57 28.94 -50.58 -5.27
N PRO A 58 29.35 -51.47 -4.33
CA PRO A 58 28.62 -52.72 -4.05
C PRO A 58 27.24 -52.50 -3.42
N VAL A 59 27.03 -51.36 -2.76
CA VAL A 59 25.75 -51.01 -2.15
C VAL A 59 24.77 -50.52 -3.22
N ILE A 60 25.26 -49.72 -4.17
CA ILE A 60 24.47 -49.25 -5.32
C ILE A 60 23.96 -50.44 -6.13
N SER A 61 24.83 -51.42 -6.43
CA SER A 61 24.43 -52.60 -7.20
C SER A 61 23.31 -53.37 -6.49
N THR A 62 23.45 -53.61 -5.19
CA THR A 62 22.43 -54.31 -4.39
C THR A 62 21.07 -53.60 -4.41
N ILE A 63 21.07 -52.27 -4.34
CA ILE A 63 19.84 -51.47 -4.39
C ILE A 63 19.18 -51.58 -5.77
N LEU A 64 19.98 -51.43 -6.83
CA LEU A 64 19.50 -51.53 -8.21
C LEU A 64 19.04 -52.94 -8.58
N GLU A 65 19.67 -54.00 -8.08
CA GLU A 65 19.24 -55.39 -8.27
C GLU A 65 17.82 -55.62 -7.72
N ASN A 66 17.56 -55.15 -6.49
CA ASN A 66 16.22 -55.27 -5.90
C ASN A 66 15.18 -54.44 -6.68
N PHE A 67 15.52 -53.23 -7.12
CA PHE A 67 14.65 -52.42 -7.98
C PHE A 67 14.35 -53.12 -9.30
N SER A 68 15.37 -53.66 -9.96
CA SER A 68 15.25 -54.33 -11.26
C SER A 68 14.38 -55.58 -11.17
N GLN A 69 14.54 -56.35 -10.09
CA GLN A 69 13.68 -57.50 -9.82
C GLN A 69 12.21 -57.10 -9.65
N HIS A 70 11.94 -56.04 -8.88
CA HIS A 70 10.57 -55.54 -8.67
C HIS A 70 9.96 -54.99 -9.96
N TYR A 71 10.72 -54.24 -10.73
CA TYR A 71 10.28 -53.69 -12.01
C TYR A 71 10.00 -54.80 -13.03
N PHE A 72 10.88 -55.79 -13.15
CA PHE A 72 10.70 -56.94 -14.03
C PHE A 72 9.45 -57.74 -13.66
N ASN A 73 9.23 -58.01 -12.37
CA ASN A 73 8.05 -58.76 -11.91
C ASN A 73 6.72 -58.05 -12.23
N ALA A 74 6.73 -56.73 -12.36
CA ALA A 74 5.55 -55.92 -12.66
C ALA A 74 5.34 -55.63 -14.16
N ASN A 75 6.40 -55.74 -14.97
CA ASN A 75 6.42 -55.40 -16.40
C ASN A 75 7.13 -56.49 -17.22
N SER A 76 6.87 -57.77 -16.90
CA SER A 76 7.60 -58.91 -17.47
C SER A 76 7.46 -59.05 -18.99
N ASP A 77 6.43 -58.46 -19.58
CA ASP A 77 6.13 -58.58 -21.00
C ASP A 77 7.06 -57.73 -21.88
N ASP A 78 7.67 -56.68 -21.31
CA ASP A 78 8.52 -55.72 -22.03
C ASP A 78 10.01 -56.10 -22.02
N PHE A 79 10.42 -57.05 -21.18
CA PHE A 79 11.83 -57.39 -20.90
C PHE A 79 12.05 -58.91 -20.87
N LYS A 80 13.22 -59.38 -21.34
CA LYS A 80 13.51 -60.82 -21.39
C LYS A 80 14.04 -61.39 -20.07
N THR A 81 14.89 -60.64 -19.37
CA THR A 81 15.50 -61.08 -18.11
C THR A 81 15.60 -59.92 -17.11
N VAL A 82 15.74 -60.25 -15.83
CA VAL A 82 16.00 -59.27 -14.76
C VAL A 82 17.33 -58.55 -15.01
N ASP A 83 18.34 -59.28 -15.51
CA ASP A 83 19.66 -58.72 -15.84
C ASP A 83 19.57 -57.64 -16.93
N SER A 84 18.66 -57.79 -17.89
CA SER A 84 18.40 -56.77 -18.91
C SER A 84 17.83 -55.48 -18.32
N VAL A 85 16.90 -55.58 -17.36
CA VAL A 85 16.36 -54.43 -16.62
C VAL A 85 17.46 -53.75 -15.80
N PHE A 86 18.28 -54.55 -15.11
CA PHE A 86 19.41 -54.06 -14.33
C PHE A 86 20.43 -53.30 -15.18
N THR A 87 20.83 -53.89 -16.31
CA THR A 87 21.80 -53.28 -17.23
C THR A 87 21.23 -52.00 -17.84
N LEU A 88 19.95 -51.98 -18.19
CA LEU A 88 19.29 -50.78 -18.70
C LEU A 88 19.21 -49.67 -17.64
N CYS A 89 18.88 -50.00 -16.38
CA CYS A 89 18.92 -49.01 -15.28
C CYS A 89 20.31 -48.40 -15.10
N TYR A 90 21.36 -49.23 -15.19
CA TYR A 90 22.74 -48.75 -15.08
C TYR A 90 23.13 -47.85 -16.26
N ALA A 91 22.76 -48.23 -17.48
CA ALA A 91 22.97 -47.43 -18.69
C ALA A 91 22.24 -46.09 -18.61
N ILE A 92 21.02 -46.05 -18.08
CA ILE A 92 20.24 -44.84 -17.83
C ILE A 92 20.95 -43.90 -16.84
N ILE A 93 21.48 -44.44 -15.73
CA ILE A 93 22.23 -43.65 -14.74
C ILE A 93 23.51 -43.09 -15.36
N MET A 94 24.25 -43.91 -16.13
CA MET A 94 25.44 -43.46 -16.85
C MET A 94 25.13 -42.38 -17.88
N LEU A 95 24.02 -42.52 -18.61
CA LEU A 95 23.57 -41.50 -19.55
C LEU A 95 23.26 -40.19 -18.81
N ASN A 96 22.61 -40.24 -17.64
CA ASN A 96 22.36 -39.02 -16.87
C ASN A 96 23.66 -38.31 -16.45
N VAL A 97 24.67 -39.07 -16.02
CA VAL A 97 26.00 -38.51 -15.68
C VAL A 97 26.65 -37.92 -16.94
N ASP A 98 26.61 -38.60 -18.08
CA ASP A 98 27.18 -38.11 -19.34
C ASP A 98 26.51 -36.83 -19.86
N GLN A 99 25.18 -36.73 -19.77
CA GLN A 99 24.42 -35.59 -20.31
C GLN A 99 24.51 -34.33 -19.43
N HIS A 100 24.65 -34.48 -18.11
CA HIS A 100 24.51 -33.34 -17.17
C HIS A 100 25.78 -33.01 -16.36
N ASN A 101 26.85 -33.81 -16.45
CA ASN A 101 28.09 -33.53 -15.73
C ASN A 101 28.85 -32.31 -16.31
N THR A 102 28.77 -31.18 -15.60
CA THR A 102 29.39 -29.91 -16.00
C THR A 102 30.92 -29.93 -16.02
N SER A 103 31.55 -30.89 -15.36
CA SER A 103 33.02 -31.04 -15.30
C SER A 103 33.58 -31.78 -16.52
N ALA A 104 32.74 -32.49 -17.27
CA ALA A 104 33.12 -33.28 -18.44
C ALA A 104 32.94 -32.54 -19.78
N LYS A 105 32.74 -31.21 -19.77
CA LYS A 105 32.44 -30.36 -20.94
C LYS A 105 33.43 -30.45 -22.13
N GLN A 106 34.57 -31.13 -21.97
CA GLN A 106 35.54 -31.37 -23.05
C GLN A 106 35.30 -32.67 -23.82
N GLN A 107 34.45 -33.58 -23.32
CA GLN A 107 34.03 -34.80 -24.03
C GLN A 107 32.72 -34.57 -24.78
N LYS A 108 32.62 -35.17 -25.96
CA LYS A 108 31.40 -35.15 -26.77
C LYS A 108 30.38 -36.07 -26.10
N SER A 109 29.30 -35.50 -25.54
CA SER A 109 28.24 -36.28 -24.91
C SER A 109 27.64 -37.29 -25.89
N MET A 110 27.23 -38.43 -25.35
CA MET A 110 26.64 -39.54 -26.10
C MET A 110 25.42 -39.07 -26.90
N VAL A 111 25.37 -39.39 -28.20
CA VAL A 111 24.20 -39.12 -29.06
C VAL A 111 23.21 -40.28 -28.94
N VAL A 112 21.94 -40.07 -29.30
CA VAL A 112 20.88 -41.10 -29.27
C VAL A 112 21.35 -42.42 -29.90
N ASP A 113 21.99 -42.35 -31.07
CA ASP A 113 22.46 -43.54 -31.80
C ASP A 113 23.56 -44.29 -31.05
N ASP A 114 24.43 -43.57 -30.34
CA ASP A 114 25.47 -44.17 -29.49
C ASP A 114 24.84 -44.91 -28.31
N PHE A 115 23.80 -44.32 -27.70
CA PHE A 115 23.06 -44.96 -26.61
C PHE A 115 22.36 -46.25 -27.06
N ILE A 116 21.73 -46.23 -28.24
CA ILE A 116 21.10 -47.42 -28.83
C ILE A 116 22.15 -48.48 -29.16
N ASN A 117 23.28 -48.09 -29.75
CA ASN A 117 24.35 -49.02 -30.12
C ASN A 117 25.00 -49.68 -28.90
N ASN A 118 25.16 -48.96 -27.79
CA ASN A 118 25.71 -49.49 -26.53
C ASN A 118 24.81 -50.54 -25.87
N LEU A 119 23.53 -50.60 -26.22
CA LEU A 119 22.54 -51.52 -25.65
C LEU A 119 22.16 -52.68 -26.59
N ARG A 120 22.88 -52.86 -27.70
CA ARG A 120 22.62 -53.98 -28.64
C ARG A 120 22.90 -55.34 -28.01
N GLY A 121 21.96 -56.27 -28.14
CA GLY A 121 22.03 -57.63 -27.61
C GLY A 121 21.92 -57.75 -26.09
N VAL A 122 21.64 -56.65 -25.38
CA VAL A 122 21.62 -56.59 -23.92
C VAL A 122 20.25 -57.03 -23.33
N ASN A 123 19.23 -57.23 -24.16
CA ASN A 123 17.91 -57.71 -23.76
C ASN A 123 17.81 -59.25 -23.84
N GLY A 124 18.57 -59.98 -23.03
CA GLY A 124 18.59 -61.45 -23.05
C GLY A 124 19.12 -62.04 -24.35
N GLY A 125 20.01 -61.32 -25.05
CA GLY A 125 20.52 -61.67 -26.38
C GLY A 125 19.80 -60.97 -27.53
N GLU A 126 18.70 -60.27 -27.26
CA GLU A 126 17.97 -59.44 -28.23
C GLU A 126 18.22 -57.94 -27.99
N ASP A 127 17.69 -57.09 -28.87
CA ASP A 127 17.71 -55.63 -28.73
C ASP A 127 16.46 -55.13 -27.97
N PHE A 128 16.58 -53.99 -27.28
CA PHE A 128 15.41 -53.26 -26.78
C PHE A 128 14.69 -52.54 -27.93
N GLY A 129 13.40 -52.25 -27.76
CA GLY A 129 12.65 -51.43 -28.72
C GLY A 129 13.33 -50.07 -28.94
N GLN A 130 13.57 -49.71 -30.21
CA GLN A 130 14.28 -48.46 -30.53
C GLN A 130 13.51 -47.22 -30.05
N ASP A 131 12.18 -47.24 -30.13
CA ASP A 131 11.34 -46.12 -29.69
C ASP A 131 11.44 -45.92 -28.17
N LEU A 132 11.44 -47.01 -27.41
CA LEU A 132 11.66 -46.97 -25.95
C LEU A 132 13.01 -46.31 -25.61
N LEU A 133 14.10 -46.71 -26.27
CA LEU A 133 15.43 -46.15 -26.01
C LEU A 133 15.53 -44.66 -26.40
N LYS A 134 14.86 -44.25 -27.49
CA LYS A 134 14.79 -42.84 -27.91
C LYS A 134 14.05 -41.99 -26.88
N GLU A 135 12.89 -42.46 -26.43
CA GLU A 135 12.11 -41.75 -25.40
C GLU A 135 12.87 -41.61 -24.08
N ILE A 136 13.54 -42.69 -23.64
CA ILE A 136 14.40 -42.68 -22.46
C ILE A 136 15.51 -41.64 -22.62
N TYR A 137 16.19 -41.61 -23.77
CA TYR A 137 17.26 -40.66 -24.04
C TYR A 137 16.76 -39.21 -24.00
N GLU A 138 15.65 -38.91 -24.67
CA GLU A 138 15.08 -37.56 -24.69
C GLU A 138 14.61 -37.12 -23.30
N SER A 139 13.99 -38.01 -22.54
CA SER A 139 13.57 -37.80 -21.15
C SER A 139 14.75 -37.41 -20.26
N ILE A 140 15.85 -38.17 -20.32
CA ILE A 140 17.05 -37.92 -19.52
C ILE A 140 17.76 -36.64 -19.96
N ARG A 141 17.94 -36.43 -21.27
CA ARG A 141 18.57 -35.23 -21.81
C ARG A 141 17.83 -33.95 -21.41
N LYS A 142 16.50 -33.99 -21.36
CA LYS A 142 15.67 -32.85 -20.97
C LYS A 142 15.63 -32.63 -19.46
N ASN A 143 15.55 -33.71 -18.68
CA ASN A 143 15.35 -33.68 -17.23
C ASN A 143 16.40 -34.53 -16.49
N GLU A 144 17.33 -33.87 -15.80
CA GLU A 144 18.36 -34.52 -14.97
C GLU A 144 17.77 -35.30 -13.77
N PHE A 145 18.36 -36.43 -13.40
CA PHE A 145 18.10 -37.08 -12.11
C PHE A 145 18.81 -36.32 -10.98
N VAL A 146 18.05 -35.53 -10.23
CA VAL A 146 18.54 -34.83 -9.04
C VAL A 146 17.55 -35.07 -7.90
N VAL A 147 18.06 -35.20 -6.67
CA VAL A 147 17.20 -35.30 -5.48
C VAL A 147 16.37 -34.02 -5.34
N SER A 148 15.06 -34.12 -5.60
CA SER A 148 14.11 -33.00 -5.71
C SER A 148 14.04 -32.06 -4.49
N ILE A 149 14.49 -32.49 -3.31
CA ILE A 149 14.52 -31.67 -2.07
C ILE A 149 15.67 -30.64 -2.07
N GLU A 150 16.70 -30.87 -2.88
CA GLU A 150 17.93 -30.07 -2.95
C GLU A 150 17.91 -29.07 -4.10
N GLN A 151 16.90 -29.17 -4.96
CA GLN A 151 16.66 -28.25 -6.05
C GLN A 151 16.05 -26.92 -5.57
N PRO A 152 16.16 -25.85 -6.37
CA PRO A 152 15.61 -24.54 -6.04
C PRO A 152 14.10 -24.56 -5.75
N ASN A 153 13.65 -23.51 -5.05
CA ASN A 153 12.33 -23.40 -4.41
C ASN A 153 11.08 -23.81 -5.22
N PRO A 154 10.95 -23.65 -6.56
CA PRO A 154 9.74 -24.11 -7.25
C PRO A 154 9.65 -25.63 -7.36
N ILE A 155 10.75 -26.32 -7.68
CA ILE A 155 10.74 -27.77 -7.90
C ILE A 155 10.58 -28.52 -6.58
N LYS A 156 11.28 -28.05 -5.54
CA LYS A 156 11.12 -28.54 -4.18
C LYS A 156 9.68 -28.44 -3.69
N LYS A 157 8.99 -27.31 -3.92
CA LYS A 157 7.58 -27.13 -3.52
C LYS A 157 6.66 -28.11 -4.23
N ASN A 158 6.83 -28.30 -5.54
CA ASN A 158 6.03 -29.24 -6.32
C ASN A 158 6.22 -30.69 -5.86
N TYR A 159 7.46 -31.08 -5.60
CA TYR A 159 7.79 -32.40 -5.06
C TYR A 159 7.17 -32.64 -3.67
N LEU A 160 7.31 -31.67 -2.75
CA LEU A 160 6.71 -31.75 -1.41
C LEU A 160 5.17 -31.83 -1.48
N TRP A 161 4.55 -31.11 -2.41
CA TRP A 161 3.11 -31.21 -2.65
C TRP A 161 2.70 -32.59 -3.17
N ARG A 162 3.44 -33.14 -4.14
CA ARG A 162 3.22 -34.51 -4.64
C ARG A 162 3.33 -35.54 -3.51
N LEU A 163 4.33 -35.42 -2.64
CA LEU A 163 4.47 -36.30 -1.47
C LEU A 163 3.30 -36.16 -0.48
N ALA A 164 2.80 -34.95 -0.25
CA ALA A 164 1.65 -34.72 0.61
C ALA A 164 0.38 -35.39 0.05
N LEU A 165 0.16 -35.31 -1.27
CA LEU A 165 -0.94 -36.00 -1.95
C LEU A 165 -0.81 -37.54 -1.88
N LEU A 166 0.38 -38.08 -2.09
CA LEU A 166 0.61 -39.52 -1.96
C LEU A 166 0.41 -40.02 -0.53
N LYS A 167 0.75 -39.19 0.47
CA LYS A 167 0.49 -39.49 1.88
C LYS A 167 -1.00 -39.46 2.20
N SER A 168 -1.75 -38.51 1.65
CA SER A 168 -3.20 -38.42 1.89
C SER A 168 -3.94 -39.60 1.28
N GLN A 169 -3.55 -40.07 0.09
CA GLN A 169 -4.14 -41.26 -0.56
C GLN A 169 -4.04 -42.54 0.28
N LYS A 170 -3.01 -42.68 1.13
CA LYS A 170 -2.83 -43.86 2.00
C LYS A 170 -3.59 -43.79 3.32
N LEU A 171 -4.05 -42.61 3.74
CA LEU A 171 -4.61 -42.40 5.07
C LEU A 171 -6.13 -42.60 5.15
N THR A 172 -6.88 -42.52 4.05
CA THR A 172 -8.34 -42.76 4.04
C THR A 172 -8.85 -43.13 2.64
N GLN A 173 -9.69 -44.16 2.54
CA GLN A 173 -10.43 -44.51 1.32
C GLN A 173 -11.49 -43.44 1.00
N ASN A 174 -11.72 -43.22 -0.31
CA ASN A 174 -12.72 -42.35 -0.94
C ASN A 174 -12.45 -40.84 -0.86
N TYR A 175 -11.57 -40.36 -1.73
CA TYR A 175 -11.49 -38.95 -2.09
C TYR A 175 -12.40 -38.67 -3.28
N HIS A 176 -13.40 -37.80 -3.09
CA HIS A 176 -14.17 -37.23 -4.19
C HIS A 176 -13.47 -35.99 -4.73
N THR A 177 -13.17 -35.98 -6.03
CA THR A 177 -12.74 -34.76 -6.74
C THR A 177 -13.94 -33.83 -6.89
N ILE A 178 -14.09 -32.89 -5.97
CA ILE A 178 -15.14 -31.84 -6.00
C ILE A 178 -14.59 -30.62 -6.73
N GLU A 179 -15.46 -29.84 -7.38
CA GLU A 179 -15.10 -28.59 -8.05
C GLU A 179 -14.20 -27.70 -7.18
N PHE A 180 -12.98 -27.52 -7.69
CA PHE A 180 -11.81 -27.02 -6.96
C PHE A 180 -12.00 -25.58 -6.44
N MET A 181 -12.79 -24.76 -7.12
CA MET A 181 -12.92 -23.33 -6.82
C MET A 181 -13.80 -23.01 -5.60
N ILE A 182 -14.92 -23.73 -5.42
CA ILE A 182 -15.88 -23.44 -4.35
C ILE A 182 -15.30 -23.85 -2.99
N MET A 183 -14.61 -24.99 -2.94
CA MET A 183 -13.96 -25.47 -1.71
C MET A 183 -12.77 -24.62 -1.31
N GLN A 184 -11.98 -24.08 -2.25
CA GLN A 184 -10.84 -23.22 -1.93
C GLN A 184 -11.24 -21.98 -1.13
N LYS A 185 -12.33 -21.31 -1.51
CA LYS A 185 -12.82 -20.13 -0.79
C LYS A 185 -13.23 -20.48 0.65
N ASN A 186 -13.91 -21.61 0.84
CA ASN A 186 -14.36 -22.08 2.16
C ASN A 186 -13.20 -22.55 3.04
N ILE A 187 -12.26 -23.31 2.48
CA ILE A 187 -11.04 -23.76 3.17
C ILE A 187 -10.20 -22.56 3.58
N PHE A 188 -9.99 -21.60 2.66
CA PHE A 188 -9.27 -20.38 2.97
C PHE A 188 -9.95 -19.60 4.10
N ARG A 189 -11.29 -19.44 4.08
CA ARG A 189 -12.02 -18.75 5.15
C ARG A 189 -11.81 -19.39 6.53
N LEU A 190 -11.72 -20.72 6.62
CA LEU A 190 -11.47 -21.43 7.87
C LEU A 190 -10.03 -21.27 8.36
N ILE A 191 -9.06 -21.38 7.46
CA ILE A 191 -7.63 -21.40 7.81
C ILE A 191 -7.07 -19.98 8.01
N CYS A 192 -7.58 -19.01 7.25
CA CYS A 192 -7.00 -17.68 7.13
C CYS A 192 -6.83 -16.98 8.49
N HIS A 193 -7.86 -16.95 9.33
CA HIS A 193 -7.77 -16.31 10.64
C HIS A 193 -6.72 -16.95 11.56
N ILE A 194 -6.62 -18.28 11.56
CA ILE A 194 -5.61 -19.01 12.33
C ILE A 194 -4.22 -18.66 11.81
N THR A 195 -4.03 -18.68 10.48
CA THR A 195 -2.73 -18.35 9.88
C THR A 195 -2.30 -16.92 10.17
N ILE A 196 -3.21 -15.95 10.09
CA ILE A 196 -2.93 -14.55 10.41
C ILE A 196 -2.50 -14.42 11.87
N ASN A 197 -3.24 -15.02 12.80
CA ASN A 197 -2.89 -14.97 14.21
C ASN A 197 -1.53 -15.62 14.51
N THR A 198 -1.21 -16.74 13.84
CA THR A 198 0.11 -17.36 13.97
C THR A 198 1.23 -16.49 13.41
N LEU A 199 1.01 -15.84 12.26
CA LEU A 199 2.00 -14.92 11.68
C LEU A 199 2.17 -13.67 12.55
N CYS A 200 1.10 -13.11 13.11
CA CYS A 200 1.17 -12.04 14.11
C CYS A 200 2.01 -12.44 15.32
N ALA A 201 1.75 -13.61 15.90
CA ALA A 201 2.49 -14.11 17.05
C ALA A 201 3.97 -14.38 16.74
N LEU A 202 4.26 -14.86 15.52
CA LEU A 202 5.63 -15.01 15.04
C LEU A 202 6.31 -13.65 14.90
N MET A 203 5.64 -12.67 14.27
CA MET A 203 6.18 -11.32 14.07
C MET A 203 6.52 -10.60 15.38
N GLN A 204 5.74 -10.84 16.45
CA GLN A 204 6.04 -10.33 17.80
C GLN A 204 7.28 -10.96 18.46
N ARG A 205 7.66 -12.17 18.04
CA ARG A 205 8.74 -12.96 18.67
C ARG A 205 10.00 -13.09 17.81
N THR A 206 9.95 -12.67 16.56
CA THR A 206 11.05 -12.80 15.60
C THR A 206 12.19 -11.82 15.87
N ILE A 207 13.40 -12.36 15.98
CA ILE A 207 14.66 -11.61 16.20
C ILE A 207 15.56 -11.65 14.93
N THR A 208 15.30 -12.56 13.98
CA THR A 208 16.20 -12.83 12.84
C THR A 208 15.62 -12.41 11.48
N GLY A 209 16.45 -11.80 10.63
CA GLY A 209 16.06 -11.28 9.31
C GLY A 209 15.46 -12.32 8.35
N TYR A 210 15.93 -13.56 8.39
CA TYR A 210 15.37 -14.63 7.54
C TYR A 210 13.94 -15.02 7.95
N ALA A 211 13.68 -15.13 9.26
CA ALA A 211 12.35 -15.44 9.76
C ALA A 211 11.35 -14.32 9.43
N LEU A 212 11.81 -13.07 9.44
CA LEU A 212 11.01 -11.92 9.03
C LEU A 212 10.61 -11.96 7.56
N ASN A 213 11.56 -12.24 6.67
CA ASN A 213 11.25 -12.38 5.25
C ASN A 213 10.22 -13.49 4.98
N LEU A 214 10.31 -14.61 5.70
CA LEU A 214 9.32 -15.69 5.61
C LEU A 214 7.93 -15.27 6.11
N VAL A 215 7.85 -14.52 7.21
CA VAL A 215 6.59 -14.02 7.74
C VAL A 215 5.98 -13.01 6.77
N VAL A 216 6.77 -12.06 6.27
CA VAL A 216 6.37 -11.05 5.27
C VAL A 216 5.89 -11.72 3.98
N ASP A 217 6.59 -12.74 3.47
CA ASP A 217 6.14 -13.53 2.32
C ASP A 217 4.84 -14.29 2.62
N GLY A 218 4.65 -14.74 3.86
CA GLY A 218 3.39 -15.30 4.35
C GLY A 218 2.24 -14.31 4.21
N TYR A 219 2.39 -13.09 4.74
CA TYR A 219 1.42 -12.00 4.60
C TYR A 219 1.11 -11.72 3.13
N ARG A 220 2.15 -11.58 2.28
CA ARG A 220 2.00 -11.33 0.84
C ARG A 220 1.15 -12.40 0.15
N ASN A 221 1.38 -13.67 0.47
CA ASN A 221 0.63 -14.78 -0.13
C ASN A 221 -0.82 -14.83 0.36
N ILE A 222 -1.08 -14.56 1.65
CA ILE A 222 -2.44 -14.49 2.18
C ILE A 222 -3.20 -13.33 1.54
N THR A 223 -2.57 -12.16 1.38
CA THR A 223 -3.16 -11.00 0.71
C THR A 223 -3.55 -11.32 -0.74
N LYS A 224 -2.65 -11.95 -1.51
CA LYS A 224 -2.94 -12.35 -2.90
C LYS A 224 -4.14 -13.29 -2.99
N LEU A 225 -4.25 -14.24 -2.06
CA LEU A 225 -5.40 -15.16 -1.99
C LEU A 225 -6.67 -14.41 -1.57
N ALA A 226 -6.61 -13.57 -0.54
CA ALA A 226 -7.74 -12.78 -0.07
C ALA A 226 -8.29 -11.83 -1.16
N ALA A 227 -7.40 -11.18 -1.91
CA ALA A 227 -7.78 -10.34 -3.06
C ALA A 227 -8.43 -11.17 -4.17
N LYS A 228 -7.87 -12.33 -4.53
CA LYS A 228 -8.47 -13.23 -5.53
C LYS A 228 -9.88 -13.70 -5.14
N PHE A 229 -10.13 -13.93 -3.86
CA PHE A 229 -11.44 -14.36 -3.34
C PHE A 229 -12.37 -13.19 -2.94
N GLN A 230 -11.96 -11.94 -3.16
CA GLN A 230 -12.68 -10.71 -2.76
C GLN A 230 -13.05 -10.66 -1.27
N TYR A 231 -12.13 -11.08 -0.40
CA TYR A 231 -12.32 -11.05 1.04
C TYR A 231 -11.72 -9.77 1.65
N ASN A 232 -12.32 -8.62 1.31
CA ASN A 232 -11.85 -7.27 1.61
C ASN A 232 -11.56 -7.06 3.12
N GLN A 233 -12.45 -7.54 3.99
CA GLN A 233 -12.28 -7.44 5.45
C GLN A 233 -10.98 -8.06 5.97
N THR A 234 -10.50 -9.14 5.33
CA THR A 234 -9.23 -9.76 5.72
C THR A 234 -8.05 -8.94 5.22
N VAL A 235 -8.12 -8.39 4.01
CA VAL A 235 -7.08 -7.49 3.48
C VAL A 235 -6.93 -6.27 4.39
N ASP A 236 -8.04 -5.65 4.79
CA ASP A 236 -8.05 -4.54 5.74
C ASP A 236 -7.38 -4.93 7.07
N LYS A 237 -7.74 -6.08 7.65
CA LYS A 237 -7.15 -6.57 8.91
C LYS A 237 -5.63 -6.80 8.79
N LEU A 238 -5.17 -7.36 7.67
CA LEU A 238 -3.76 -7.61 7.40
C LEU A 238 -2.96 -6.31 7.31
N VAL A 239 -3.47 -5.34 6.54
CA VAL A 239 -2.84 -4.02 6.39
C VAL A 239 -2.79 -3.30 7.74
N ILE A 240 -3.90 -3.28 8.49
CA ILE A 240 -3.95 -2.67 9.83
C ILE A 240 -2.94 -3.32 10.77
N GLN A 241 -2.78 -4.65 10.74
CA GLN A 241 -1.80 -5.34 11.57
C GLN A 241 -0.36 -4.95 11.19
N LEU A 242 -0.01 -4.97 9.91
CA LEU A 242 1.32 -4.55 9.44
C LEU A 242 1.63 -3.09 9.81
N LEU A 243 0.65 -2.19 9.63
CA LEU A 243 0.80 -0.80 10.04
C LEU A 243 0.95 -0.64 11.56
N LYS A 244 0.30 -1.49 12.38
CA LYS A 244 0.53 -1.50 13.83
C LYS A 244 1.95 -1.93 14.18
N PHE A 245 2.48 -2.95 13.50
CA PHE A 245 3.86 -3.41 13.67
C PHE A 245 4.91 -2.41 13.19
N SER A 246 4.54 -1.50 12.27
CA SER A 246 5.41 -0.38 11.89
C SER A 246 5.62 0.66 13.00
N LYS A 247 4.88 0.57 14.12
CA LYS A 247 4.85 1.55 15.24
C LYS A 247 4.36 2.96 14.87
N MET A 248 4.14 3.23 13.58
CA MET A 248 3.67 4.52 13.07
C MET A 248 2.22 4.86 13.41
N LEU A 249 1.44 3.91 13.96
CA LEU A 249 0.04 4.13 14.36
C LEU A 249 -0.15 4.49 15.84
N ARG A 250 0.93 4.65 16.62
CA ARG A 250 0.84 4.99 18.05
C ARG A 250 0.01 6.26 18.30
N SER A 251 0.14 7.29 17.46
CA SER A 251 -0.63 8.53 17.63
C SER A 251 -2.14 8.36 17.52
N VAL A 252 -2.62 7.43 16.68
CA VAL A 252 -4.06 7.18 16.47
C VAL A 252 -4.63 6.19 17.47
N ILE A 253 -3.82 5.24 17.96
CA ILE A 253 -4.28 4.17 18.85
C ILE A 253 -4.19 4.60 20.32
N GLU A 254 -3.14 5.33 20.69
CA GLU A 254 -2.84 5.71 22.07
C GLU A 254 -3.17 7.18 22.37
N ASN A 255 -3.58 7.96 21.35
CA ASN A 255 -3.80 9.41 21.43
C ASN A 255 -2.60 10.20 21.98
N VAL A 256 -1.39 9.71 21.73
CA VAL A 256 -0.12 10.35 22.14
C VAL A 256 0.42 11.18 20.97
N HIS A 257 0.79 12.43 21.23
CA HIS A 257 1.55 13.21 20.26
C HIS A 257 2.94 12.59 20.13
N LEU A 258 3.27 12.11 18.92
CA LEU A 258 4.59 11.57 18.62
C LEU A 258 5.51 12.72 18.22
N ASP A 259 6.63 12.87 18.92
CA ASP A 259 7.69 13.79 18.51
C ASP A 259 8.29 13.29 17.19
N THR A 260 8.57 14.22 16.27
CA THR A 260 9.10 13.92 14.93
C THR A 260 10.40 13.11 14.98
N GLU A 261 11.23 13.35 16.00
CA GLU A 261 12.48 12.61 16.23
C GLU A 261 12.24 11.15 16.61
N THR A 262 11.19 10.83 17.37
CA THR A 262 10.86 9.45 17.73
C THR A 262 10.43 8.62 16.52
N ILE A 263 9.73 9.24 15.57
CA ILE A 263 9.31 8.61 14.31
C ILE A 263 10.53 8.25 13.46
N VAL A 264 11.48 9.18 13.32
CA VAL A 264 12.72 8.97 12.56
C VAL A 264 13.56 7.87 13.21
N MET A 265 13.70 7.88 14.54
CA MET A 265 14.50 6.89 15.26
C MET A 265 13.88 5.49 15.22
N ASP A 266 12.55 5.36 15.40
CA ASP A 266 11.85 4.08 15.27
C ASP A 266 12.01 3.49 13.86
N LEU A 267 11.95 4.32 12.81
CA LEU A 267 12.18 3.90 11.43
C LEU A 267 13.64 3.59 11.13
N ALA A 268 14.59 4.30 11.73
CA ALA A 268 16.01 4.10 11.45
C ALA A 268 16.57 2.83 12.08
N ILE A 269 16.13 2.51 13.31
CA ILE A 269 16.72 1.45 14.13
C ILE A 269 15.98 0.12 13.93
N ASP A 270 14.66 0.13 13.77
CA ASP A 270 13.86 -1.09 13.77
C ASP A 270 13.65 -1.67 12.37
N SER A 271 14.44 -2.69 12.03
CA SER A 271 14.30 -3.45 10.79
C SER A 271 12.91 -4.11 10.61
N LEU A 272 12.20 -4.40 11.71
CA LEU A 272 10.83 -4.90 11.69
C LEU A 272 9.88 -3.81 11.19
N ALA A 273 10.02 -2.61 11.73
CA ALA A 273 9.15 -1.49 11.42
C ALA A 273 9.31 -1.07 9.95
N GLN A 274 10.56 -1.01 9.45
CA GLN A 274 10.86 -0.77 8.04
C GLN A 274 10.22 -1.81 7.13
N SER A 275 10.45 -3.10 7.41
CA SER A 275 9.94 -4.20 6.57
C SER A 275 8.41 -4.25 6.56
N CYS A 276 7.77 -4.02 7.70
CA CYS A 276 6.31 -3.97 7.80
C CYS A 276 5.71 -2.77 7.07
N LEU A 277 6.36 -1.60 7.17
CA LEU A 277 5.94 -0.40 6.43
C LEU A 277 6.02 -0.66 4.92
N ILE A 278 7.18 -1.11 4.43
CA ILE A 278 7.39 -1.38 2.99
C ILE A 278 6.39 -2.41 2.47
N GLU A 279 6.17 -3.52 3.19
CA GLU A 279 5.20 -4.52 2.74
C GLU A 279 3.76 -4.00 2.79
N SER A 280 3.39 -3.19 3.78
CA SER A 280 2.06 -2.60 3.84
C SER A 280 1.76 -1.73 2.61
N PHE A 281 2.71 -0.90 2.19
CA PHE A 281 2.58 -0.07 0.98
C PHE A 281 2.63 -0.89 -0.31
N ASN A 282 3.44 -1.96 -0.37
CA ASN A 282 3.39 -2.90 -1.48
C ASN A 282 2.01 -3.58 -1.62
N ILE A 283 1.37 -3.94 -0.51
CA ILE A 283 0.02 -4.49 -0.53
C ILE A 283 -0.98 -3.44 -1.02
N ILE A 284 -0.88 -2.20 -0.54
CA ILE A 284 -1.76 -1.10 -0.94
C ILE A 284 -1.67 -0.83 -2.44
N VAL A 285 -0.46 -0.72 -2.99
CA VAL A 285 -0.23 -0.48 -4.43
C VAL A 285 -0.80 -1.61 -5.29
N ASN A 286 -0.70 -2.86 -4.85
CA ASN A 286 -1.16 -4.00 -5.64
C ASN A 286 -2.66 -4.34 -5.47
N HIS A 287 -3.27 -3.96 -4.35
CA HIS A 287 -4.62 -4.42 -3.95
C HIS A 287 -5.51 -3.28 -3.42
N ALA A 288 -5.31 -2.04 -3.88
CA ALA A 288 -6.06 -0.86 -3.45
C ALA A 288 -7.58 -1.01 -3.54
N ASP A 289 -8.09 -1.71 -4.56
CA ASP A 289 -9.52 -1.90 -4.82
C ASP A 289 -10.23 -2.72 -3.73
N CYS A 290 -9.48 -3.51 -2.95
CA CYS A 290 -10.01 -4.34 -1.86
C CYS A 290 -10.02 -3.61 -0.51
N LEU A 291 -9.46 -2.41 -0.41
CA LEU A 291 -9.28 -1.68 0.84
C LEU A 291 -10.51 -0.84 1.17
N THR A 292 -11.01 -0.95 2.39
CA THR A 292 -12.13 -0.13 2.87
C THR A 292 -11.74 0.61 4.14
N LEU A 293 -11.82 -0.04 5.30
CA LEU A 293 -11.54 0.56 6.60
C LEU A 293 -10.06 0.90 6.81
N SER A 294 -9.15 0.31 6.04
CA SER A 294 -7.71 0.57 6.21
C SER A 294 -7.30 1.99 5.82
N TRP A 295 -8.06 2.69 4.96
CA TRP A 295 -7.68 4.01 4.45
C TRP A 295 -7.43 5.06 5.54
N ILE A 296 -8.22 5.05 6.61
CA ILE A 296 -8.03 5.96 7.75
C ILE A 296 -6.64 5.73 8.40
N TYR A 297 -6.23 4.47 8.54
CA TYR A 297 -4.93 4.13 9.14
C TYR A 297 -3.77 4.40 8.19
N ILE A 298 -3.96 4.17 6.89
CA ILE A 298 -2.95 4.49 5.86
C ILE A 298 -2.68 5.99 5.84
N LEU A 299 -3.74 6.81 5.78
CA LEU A 299 -3.60 8.27 5.78
C LEU A 299 -3.04 8.78 7.11
N ALA A 300 -3.33 8.13 8.24
CA ALA A 300 -2.68 8.45 9.51
C ALA A 300 -1.16 8.27 9.46
N VAL A 301 -0.68 7.18 8.85
CA VAL A 301 0.76 6.95 8.68
C VAL A 301 1.36 7.98 7.73
N ILE A 302 0.68 8.31 6.61
CA ILE A 302 1.11 9.38 5.70
C ILE A 302 1.16 10.73 6.43
N SER A 303 0.19 11.01 7.31
CA SER A 303 0.16 12.22 8.14
C SER A 303 1.39 12.31 9.05
N ASN A 304 1.74 11.21 9.72
CA ASN A 304 2.91 11.15 10.59
C ASN A 304 4.23 11.27 9.80
N LEU A 305 4.32 10.64 8.62
CA LEU A 305 5.47 10.80 7.71
C LEU A 305 5.58 12.23 7.16
N CYS A 306 4.45 12.86 6.87
CA CYS A 306 4.38 14.25 6.43
C CYS A 306 4.85 15.21 7.52
N ALA A 307 4.42 14.99 8.76
CA ALA A 307 4.85 15.75 9.93
C ALA A 307 6.35 15.58 10.22
N ALA A 308 6.92 14.40 9.91
CA ALA A 308 8.34 14.09 10.06
C ALA A 308 9.21 14.45 8.83
N GLU A 309 8.65 15.09 7.79
CA GLU A 309 9.36 15.50 6.56
C GLU A 309 10.01 14.35 5.76
N LEU A 310 9.53 13.11 5.95
CA LEU A 310 10.13 11.91 5.33
C LEU A 310 9.55 11.59 3.93
N LEU A 311 8.50 12.29 3.49
CA LEU A 311 7.88 12.05 2.18
C LEU A 311 8.78 12.54 1.02
N PRO A 312 8.64 11.97 -0.19
CA PRO A 312 9.33 12.47 -1.39
C PRO A 312 9.04 13.95 -1.65
N ILE A 313 10.05 14.70 -2.10
CA ILE A 313 9.95 16.15 -2.37
C ILE A 313 8.87 16.45 -3.42
N ALA A 314 8.66 15.55 -4.39
CA ALA A 314 7.62 15.67 -5.40
C ALA A 314 6.19 15.74 -4.80
N MET A 315 5.97 15.16 -3.61
CA MET A 315 4.66 15.20 -2.94
C MET A 315 4.39 16.52 -2.20
N TYR A 316 5.42 17.35 -2.00
CA TYR A 316 5.30 18.69 -1.41
C TYR A 316 5.23 19.81 -2.46
N GLU A 317 5.41 19.45 -3.73
CA GLU A 317 5.38 20.36 -4.86
C GLU A 317 3.97 20.40 -5.45
N PHE A 318 3.36 21.58 -5.45
CA PHE A 318 2.05 21.81 -6.03
C PHE A 318 2.13 22.86 -7.13
N GLU A 319 1.40 22.65 -8.22
CA GLU A 319 1.23 23.64 -9.29
C GLU A 319 0.57 24.90 -8.72
N ASP A 320 1.12 26.06 -9.07
CA ASP A 320 0.49 27.35 -8.79
C ASP A 320 -0.70 27.58 -9.73
N PHE A 321 -1.77 28.18 -9.21
CA PHE A 321 -3.02 28.38 -9.95
C PHE A 321 -2.88 29.31 -11.15
N VAL A 322 -2.09 30.36 -10.93
CA VAL A 322 -2.03 31.55 -11.80
C VAL A 322 -0.94 31.40 -12.85
N ASP A 323 0.17 30.75 -12.49
CA ASP A 323 1.29 30.50 -13.38
C ASP A 323 1.62 29.00 -13.41
N PRO A 324 1.31 28.29 -14.50
CA PRO A 324 1.62 26.86 -14.63
C PRO A 324 3.13 26.56 -14.64
N SER A 325 3.99 27.59 -14.74
CA SER A 325 5.45 27.46 -14.61
C SER A 325 5.97 27.68 -13.18
N ALA A 326 5.14 28.23 -12.28
CA ALA A 326 5.48 28.43 -10.88
C ALA A 326 5.09 27.21 -10.03
N ARG A 327 6.00 26.80 -9.14
CA ARG A 327 5.85 25.63 -8.25
C ARG A 327 5.84 26.11 -6.81
N PHE A 328 4.76 25.81 -6.09
CA PHE A 328 4.63 26.14 -4.67
C PHE A 328 5.06 24.96 -3.81
N PHE A 329 5.93 25.21 -2.84
CA PHE A 329 6.31 24.23 -1.82
C PHE A 329 5.57 24.51 -0.52
N LEU A 330 4.96 23.49 0.07
CA LEU A 330 4.40 23.60 1.42
C LEU A 330 5.52 24.01 2.41
N PRO A 331 5.33 25.06 3.21
CA PRO A 331 6.24 25.37 4.31
C PRO A 331 6.00 24.34 5.42
N VAL A 332 6.57 23.16 5.27
CA VAL A 332 6.78 22.28 6.43
C VAL A 332 8.02 22.81 7.14
N GLY A 333 7.95 22.87 8.47
CA GLY A 333 8.88 23.61 9.30
C GLY A 333 10.32 23.20 9.03
N LYS A 334 11.02 24.00 8.22
CA LYS A 334 12.46 23.89 8.01
C LYS A 334 13.08 23.56 9.37
N ARG A 335 13.80 22.43 9.47
CA ARG A 335 14.97 22.38 10.37
C ARG A 335 15.63 23.73 10.17
N LEU A 336 15.61 24.57 11.21
CA LEU A 336 16.39 25.80 11.24
C LEU A 336 17.78 25.34 10.83
N ASP A 337 18.16 25.64 9.59
CA ASP A 337 19.55 25.65 9.20
C ASP A 337 20.19 26.60 10.21
N LYS A 338 20.74 26.06 11.30
CA LYS A 338 21.71 26.74 12.19
C LYS A 338 23.02 27.00 11.43
N ARG A 339 22.93 27.26 10.12
CA ARG A 339 23.97 27.55 9.16
C ARG A 339 23.60 28.80 8.37
N LYS A 340 23.16 29.85 9.06
CA LYS A 340 23.23 31.23 8.55
C LYS A 340 23.83 32.14 9.63
N THR A 341 25.16 32.24 9.57
CA THR A 341 25.96 33.44 9.83
C THR A 341 25.47 34.35 10.96
N ALA A 342 25.88 34.06 12.20
CA ALA A 342 26.13 35.12 13.16
C ALA A 342 27.53 35.67 12.88
N GLU A 343 27.64 36.97 12.62
CA GLU A 343 28.91 37.67 12.51
C GLU A 343 29.74 37.43 13.79
N PRO A 344 30.99 36.97 13.70
CA PRO A 344 31.79 36.70 14.89
C PRO A 344 32.33 38.03 15.44
N SER A 345 31.86 38.44 16.61
CA SER A 345 32.64 39.32 17.47
C SER A 345 33.83 38.54 18.06
N PRO A 346 35.05 39.10 18.08
CA PRO A 346 36.25 38.34 18.43
C PRO A 346 36.39 38.26 19.96
N GLY A 347 36.01 37.12 20.53
CA GLY A 347 36.31 36.77 21.92
C GLY A 347 36.97 35.41 21.98
N PHE A 348 38.24 35.36 22.39
CA PHE A 348 39.06 34.13 22.50
C PHE A 348 38.41 33.01 23.32
N ILE A 349 37.50 33.35 24.23
CA ILE A 349 36.80 32.38 25.10
C ILE A 349 35.66 31.67 24.36
N ASN A 350 35.07 32.29 23.33
CA ASN A 350 33.94 31.72 22.58
C ASN A 350 34.38 30.57 21.66
N SER A 351 35.65 30.54 21.24
CA SER A 351 36.22 29.44 20.44
C SER A 351 36.40 28.16 21.25
N PHE A 352 36.67 28.26 22.56
CA PHE A 352 36.85 27.09 23.42
C PHE A 352 35.50 26.49 23.84
N VAL A 353 34.51 27.35 24.11
CA VAL A 353 33.13 26.94 24.38
C VAL A 353 32.49 26.34 23.12
N GLN A 354 32.72 26.91 21.94
CA GLN A 354 32.30 26.31 20.66
C GLN A 354 32.96 24.95 20.42
N MET A 355 34.26 24.77 20.66
CA MET A 355 34.92 23.47 20.45
C MET A 355 34.41 22.36 21.39
N ILE A 356 34.09 22.73 22.64
CA ILE A 356 33.54 21.79 23.63
C ILE A 356 32.08 21.43 23.30
N ILE A 357 31.27 22.40 22.86
CA ILE A 357 29.87 22.15 22.43
C ILE A 357 29.83 21.39 21.11
N THR A 358 30.72 21.67 20.16
CA THR A 358 30.77 20.95 18.88
C THR A 358 31.20 19.49 19.03
N ASN A 359 32.01 19.15 20.03
CA ASN A 359 32.43 17.75 20.23
C ASN A 359 31.33 16.86 20.83
N THR A 360 30.31 17.43 21.49
CA THR A 360 29.15 16.68 21.97
C THR A 360 28.00 16.68 20.96
N ASP A 361 27.78 17.81 20.27
CA ASP A 361 26.68 17.95 19.29
C ASP A 361 27.00 17.33 17.93
N SER A 362 28.29 17.21 17.54
CA SER A 362 28.65 16.68 16.22
C SER A 362 28.39 15.18 16.07
N ASP A 363 28.66 14.39 17.11
CA ASP A 363 28.41 12.94 17.08
C ASP A 363 26.91 12.63 17.11
N GLU A 364 26.10 13.32 17.92
CA GLU A 364 24.64 13.16 17.93
C GLU A 364 23.98 13.66 16.63
N ALA A 365 24.44 14.78 16.06
CA ALA A 365 23.93 15.28 14.79
C ALA A 365 24.27 14.37 13.60
N LEU A 366 25.46 13.76 13.59
CA LEU A 366 25.85 12.78 12.56
C LEU A 366 24.99 11.51 12.66
N ILE A 367 24.75 11.00 13.87
CA ILE A 367 23.87 9.84 14.10
C ILE A 367 22.43 10.14 13.67
N ASN A 368 21.92 11.34 13.97
CA ASN A 368 20.57 11.76 13.59
C ASN A 368 20.44 11.97 12.07
N ASP A 369 21.48 12.45 11.40
CA ASP A 369 21.51 12.58 9.94
C ASP A 369 21.62 11.24 9.19
N GLU A 370 22.36 10.26 9.75
CA GLU A 370 22.38 8.89 9.23
C GLU A 370 21.02 8.20 9.43
N ALA A 371 20.41 8.34 10.60
CA ALA A 371 19.07 7.84 10.89
C ALA A 371 18.01 8.45 9.95
N TYR A 372 18.12 9.73 9.64
CA TYR A 372 17.21 10.38 8.70
C TYR A 372 17.35 9.83 7.28
N LYS A 373 18.59 9.57 6.83
CA LYS A 373 18.84 8.96 5.51
C LYS A 373 18.28 7.54 5.43
N THR A 374 18.46 6.71 6.45
CA THR A 374 17.92 5.35 6.45
C THR A 374 16.39 5.36 6.44
N ALA A 375 15.77 6.20 7.26
CA ALA A 375 14.31 6.41 7.24
C ALA A 375 13.81 6.88 5.86
N GLN A 376 14.50 7.84 5.23
CA GLN A 376 14.15 8.32 3.89
C GLN A 376 14.29 7.21 2.83
N THR A 377 15.29 6.33 2.92
CA THR A 377 15.41 5.19 2.00
C THR A 377 14.27 4.19 2.16
N ALA A 378 13.82 3.91 3.39
CA ALA A 378 12.68 3.03 3.64
C ALA A 378 11.38 3.62 3.08
N VAL A 379 11.15 4.93 3.25
CA VAL A 379 9.98 5.61 2.70
C VAL A 379 10.01 5.67 1.17
N ARG A 380 11.18 5.88 0.56
CA ARG A 380 11.32 5.81 -0.92
C ARG A 380 10.99 4.42 -1.45
N GLN A 381 11.35 3.35 -0.73
CA GLN A 381 10.99 1.98 -1.11
C GLN A 381 9.49 1.70 -1.06
N CYS A 382 8.72 2.47 -0.27
CA CYS A 382 7.27 2.35 -0.18
C CYS A 382 6.53 2.86 -1.43
N LYS A 383 7.19 3.65 -2.31
CA LYS A 383 6.60 4.20 -3.54
C LYS A 383 5.21 4.82 -3.33
N ILE A 384 5.09 5.69 -2.33
CA ILE A 384 3.81 6.30 -1.92
C ILE A 384 3.13 7.05 -3.07
N GLU A 385 3.91 7.62 -3.99
CA GLU A 385 3.45 8.30 -5.21
C GLU A 385 2.56 7.40 -6.10
N ASP A 386 2.81 6.09 -6.12
CA ASP A 386 2.04 5.16 -6.95
C ASP A 386 0.58 5.05 -6.49
N ILE A 387 0.27 5.36 -5.22
CA ILE A 387 -1.12 5.33 -4.70
C ILE A 387 -2.04 6.27 -5.51
N PHE A 388 -1.53 7.44 -5.92
CA PHE A 388 -2.30 8.43 -6.67
C PHE A 388 -2.72 7.93 -8.06
N ASN A 389 -1.96 7.01 -8.66
CA ASN A 389 -2.31 6.40 -9.94
C ASN A 389 -3.58 5.55 -9.85
N TYR A 390 -3.90 5.03 -8.67
CA TYR A 390 -5.07 4.16 -8.46
C TYR A 390 -6.34 4.93 -8.14
N PHE A 391 -6.28 6.23 -7.82
CA PHE A 391 -7.44 7.05 -7.50
C PHE A 391 -8.57 6.97 -8.54
N LYS A 392 -8.23 6.72 -9.82
CA LYS A 392 -9.22 6.54 -10.90
C LYS A 392 -9.84 5.13 -10.96
N LYS A 393 -9.14 4.11 -10.45
CA LYS A 393 -9.47 2.68 -10.64
C LYS A 393 -10.20 2.04 -9.46
N LEU A 394 -10.24 2.70 -8.30
CA LEU A 394 -10.86 2.20 -7.08
C LEU A 394 -12.30 1.74 -7.26
N SER A 395 -12.70 0.72 -6.51
CA SER A 395 -14.10 0.31 -6.35
C SER A 395 -14.95 1.42 -5.71
N THR A 396 -16.27 1.39 -5.86
CA THR A 396 -17.17 2.41 -5.29
C THR A 396 -17.13 2.45 -3.77
N GLU A 397 -17.02 1.30 -3.11
CA GLU A 397 -16.93 1.20 -1.65
C GLU A 397 -15.62 1.79 -1.12
N SER A 398 -14.49 1.40 -1.72
CA SER A 398 -13.17 1.95 -1.39
C SER A 398 -13.08 3.45 -1.65
N PHE A 399 -13.71 3.92 -2.73
CA PHE A 399 -13.74 5.33 -3.11
C PHE A 399 -14.43 6.21 -2.05
N VAL A 400 -15.59 5.79 -1.55
CA VAL A 400 -16.34 6.54 -0.51
C VAL A 400 -15.61 6.51 0.84
N GLU A 401 -14.95 5.41 1.19
CA GLU A 401 -14.24 5.34 2.47
C GLU A 401 -12.92 6.12 2.44
N LEU A 402 -12.20 6.09 1.30
CA LEU A 402 -11.05 6.94 1.07
C LEU A 402 -11.43 8.43 1.15
N SER A 403 -12.54 8.84 0.54
CA SER A 403 -12.96 10.23 0.58
C SER A 403 -13.32 10.71 1.98
N LYS A 404 -14.05 9.91 2.76
CA LYS A 404 -14.37 10.23 4.15
C LYS A 404 -13.10 10.39 4.99
N SER A 405 -12.14 9.49 4.78
CA SER A 405 -10.87 9.54 5.51
C SER A 405 -10.03 10.77 5.10
N LEU A 406 -9.94 11.11 3.81
CA LEU A 406 -9.29 12.34 3.34
C LEU A 406 -9.94 13.60 3.91
N ILE A 407 -11.27 13.68 3.91
CA ILE A 407 -12.02 14.81 4.49
C ILE A 407 -11.71 14.96 5.98
N LYS A 408 -11.59 13.86 6.72
CA LYS A 408 -11.24 13.89 8.15
C LYS A 408 -9.85 14.49 8.40
N PHE A 409 -8.85 14.13 7.59
CA PHE A 409 -7.49 14.66 7.74
C PHE A 409 -7.34 16.08 7.15
N ALA A 410 -8.13 16.44 6.15
CA ALA A 410 -8.20 17.80 5.62
C ALA A 410 -8.95 18.76 6.56
N SER A 411 -9.86 18.25 7.41
CA SER A 411 -10.56 19.05 8.41
C SER A 411 -9.58 19.48 9.51
N PHE A 412 -9.09 20.72 9.41
CA PHE A 412 -8.22 21.28 10.44
C PHE A 412 -8.99 21.42 11.76
N ASN A 413 -8.65 20.58 12.73
CA ASN A 413 -9.07 20.72 14.11
C ASN A 413 -7.83 21.13 14.91
N PRO A 414 -7.75 22.39 15.41
CA PRO A 414 -6.61 22.79 16.23
C PRO A 414 -6.55 21.86 17.45
N PRO A 415 -5.36 21.36 17.83
CA PRO A 415 -5.23 20.56 19.02
C PRO A 415 -5.71 21.39 20.22
N LYS A 416 -6.55 20.79 21.07
CA LYS A 416 -7.02 21.41 22.33
C LYS A 416 -5.87 21.42 23.34
N ILE A 417 -4.84 22.22 23.08
CA ILE A 417 -3.78 22.47 24.05
C ILE A 417 -4.23 23.71 24.84
N PRO A 418 -4.36 23.65 26.17
CA PRO A 418 -4.55 24.86 26.96
C PRO A 418 -3.32 25.73 26.74
N PHE A 419 -3.55 26.99 26.36
CA PHE A 419 -2.52 28.02 26.25
C PHE A 419 -1.96 28.33 27.66
N ASP A 420 -1.20 27.40 28.25
CA ASP A 420 -0.32 27.73 29.35
C ASP A 420 1.00 28.20 28.75
N VAL A 421 1.11 29.53 28.74
CA VAL A 421 2.27 30.32 28.38
C VAL A 421 3.36 30.00 29.39
N ASP A 422 4.30 29.10 29.08
CA ASP A 422 5.62 29.01 29.76
C ASP A 422 6.65 28.07 29.07
N SER A 423 6.37 27.45 27.91
CA SER A 423 7.40 26.73 27.13
C SER A 423 7.68 27.43 25.81
N SER A 424 8.86 28.03 25.70
CA SER A 424 9.24 29.03 24.71
C SER A 424 9.45 28.53 23.27
N ASP A 425 9.34 27.23 22.95
CA ASP A 425 9.73 26.73 21.61
C ASP A 425 8.83 25.66 20.95
N SER A 426 7.80 25.09 21.60
CA SER A 426 7.09 23.90 21.09
C SER A 426 5.66 24.07 20.51
N PRO A 427 4.82 25.07 20.90
CA PRO A 427 3.43 25.11 20.43
C PRO A 427 3.28 25.65 19.00
N CYS A 428 4.15 26.57 18.56
CA CYS A 428 4.09 27.15 17.20
C CYS A 428 4.50 26.16 16.11
N VAL A 429 5.52 25.34 16.34
CA VAL A 429 6.00 24.36 15.35
C VAL A 429 4.96 23.27 15.13
N THR A 430 4.35 22.76 16.21
CA THR A 430 3.27 21.75 16.15
C THR A 430 2.02 22.28 15.44
N PHE A 431 1.70 23.56 15.65
CA PHE A 431 0.62 24.23 14.94
C PHE A 431 0.93 24.33 13.43
N LEU A 432 2.12 24.80 13.05
CA LEU A 432 2.52 24.93 11.64
C LEU A 432 2.58 23.59 10.91
N THR A 433 3.11 22.53 11.54
CA THR A 433 3.13 21.19 10.94
C THR A 433 1.71 20.66 10.75
N SER A 434 0.81 20.84 11.71
CA SER A 434 -0.60 20.42 11.56
C SER A 434 -1.34 21.16 10.44
N VAL A 435 -1.06 22.45 10.23
CA VAL A 435 -1.60 23.23 9.11
C VAL A 435 -1.05 22.72 7.78
N SER A 436 0.25 22.47 7.68
CA SER A 436 0.88 21.99 6.44
C SER A 436 0.42 20.58 6.08
N VAL A 437 0.24 19.70 7.07
CA VAL A 437 -0.34 18.36 6.90
C VAL A 437 -1.80 18.47 6.41
N SER A 438 -2.62 19.33 7.02
CA SER A 438 -4.01 19.53 6.59
C SER A 438 -4.09 20.09 5.18
N THR A 439 -3.18 21.01 4.81
CA THR A 439 -3.09 21.58 3.46
C THR A 439 -2.67 20.52 2.43
N PHE A 440 -1.74 19.63 2.77
CA PHE A 440 -1.38 18.48 1.95
C PHE A 440 -2.59 17.56 1.70
N PHE A 441 -3.34 17.21 2.74
CA PHE A 441 -4.54 16.38 2.58
C PHE A 441 -5.66 17.08 1.81
N PHE A 442 -5.77 18.40 1.92
CA PHE A 442 -6.71 19.17 1.12
C PHE A 442 -6.36 19.10 -0.37
N GLU A 443 -5.11 19.36 -0.77
CA GLU A 443 -4.71 19.27 -2.18
C GLU A 443 -4.84 17.86 -2.75
N THR A 444 -4.52 16.83 -1.97
CA THR A 444 -4.72 15.44 -2.39
C THR A 444 -6.21 15.10 -2.55
N LEU A 445 -7.09 15.66 -1.71
CA LEU A 445 -8.54 15.57 -1.90
C LEU A 445 -9.01 16.28 -3.18
N MET A 446 -8.48 17.47 -3.48
CA MET A 446 -8.82 18.20 -4.70
C MET A 446 -8.40 17.44 -5.96
N THR A 447 -7.17 16.94 -6.00
CA THR A 447 -6.69 16.11 -7.12
C THR A 447 -7.49 14.82 -7.27
N PHE A 448 -7.91 14.20 -6.16
CA PHE A 448 -8.80 13.04 -6.14
C PHE A 448 -10.18 13.34 -6.74
N CYS A 449 -10.81 14.45 -6.34
CA CYS A 449 -12.09 14.90 -6.87
C CYS A 449 -12.01 15.19 -8.37
N LEU A 450 -11.01 15.98 -8.80
CA LEU A 450 -10.82 16.36 -10.21
C LEU A 450 -10.54 15.15 -11.11
N SER A 451 -9.89 14.12 -10.59
CA SER A 451 -9.60 12.89 -11.33
C SER A 451 -10.82 11.98 -11.50
N ASN A 452 -11.88 12.15 -10.69
CA ASN A 452 -13.03 11.25 -10.58
C ASN A 452 -14.37 11.91 -10.93
N LYS A 453 -14.42 12.56 -12.10
CA LYS A 453 -15.61 13.31 -12.56
C LYS A 453 -16.92 12.52 -12.46
N ASN A 454 -16.92 11.27 -12.92
CA ASN A 454 -18.15 10.46 -13.05
C ASN A 454 -18.78 10.05 -11.71
N ARG A 455 -18.06 10.17 -10.58
CA ARG A 455 -18.50 9.68 -9.26
C ARG A 455 -18.55 10.77 -8.21
N ILE A 456 -18.33 12.02 -8.62
CA ILE A 456 -18.14 13.14 -7.69
C ILE A 456 -19.42 13.46 -6.89
N ASN A 457 -20.59 13.17 -7.46
CA ASN A 457 -21.90 13.31 -6.82
C ASN A 457 -21.97 12.69 -5.42
N LEU A 458 -21.25 11.58 -5.18
CA LEU A 458 -21.26 10.87 -3.91
C LEU A 458 -20.52 11.59 -2.78
N ILE A 459 -19.60 12.50 -3.11
CA ILE A 459 -18.63 13.09 -2.16
C ILE A 459 -18.75 14.61 -2.09
N LEU A 460 -19.16 15.22 -3.20
CA LEU A 460 -19.17 16.68 -3.37
C LEU A 460 -19.88 17.44 -2.23
N PRO A 461 -21.04 17.00 -1.68
CA PRO A 461 -21.67 17.70 -0.55
C PRO A 461 -20.79 17.78 0.70
N GLU A 462 -19.98 16.77 0.97
CA GLU A 462 -19.09 16.75 2.14
C GLU A 462 -17.83 17.60 1.89
N VAL A 463 -17.35 17.64 0.64
CA VAL A 463 -16.24 18.52 0.24
C VAL A 463 -16.64 19.99 0.30
N THR A 464 -17.84 20.35 -0.16
CA THR A 464 -18.32 21.73 -0.08
C THR A 464 -18.56 22.19 1.35
N LYS A 465 -19.06 21.32 2.23
CA LYS A 465 -19.10 21.59 3.69
C LYS A 465 -17.71 21.81 4.27
N LEU A 466 -16.72 21.03 3.85
CA LEU A 466 -15.34 21.21 4.31
C LEU A 466 -14.75 22.54 3.83
N ILE A 467 -14.95 22.91 2.56
CA ILE A 467 -14.54 24.21 2.02
C ILE A 467 -15.22 25.32 2.83
N TYR A 468 -16.53 25.26 3.01
CA TYR A 468 -17.28 26.21 3.84
C TYR A 468 -16.71 26.33 5.26
N ASN A 469 -16.44 25.21 5.94
CA ASN A 469 -15.90 25.23 7.30
C ASN A 469 -14.50 25.83 7.39
N ILE A 470 -13.67 25.65 6.36
CA ILE A 470 -12.34 26.26 6.28
C ILE A 470 -12.46 27.76 5.97
N THR A 471 -13.40 28.14 5.10
CA THR A 471 -13.59 29.52 4.68
C THR A 471 -14.37 30.35 5.68
N ASP A 472 -15.26 29.78 6.49
CA ASP A 472 -16.16 30.47 7.45
C ASP A 472 -15.52 30.68 8.83
N LYS A 473 -14.75 29.70 9.31
CA LYS A 473 -14.02 29.86 10.58
C LYS A 473 -12.99 30.98 10.41
N ASN A 474 -13.03 31.97 11.31
CA ASN A 474 -12.10 33.11 11.49
C ASN A 474 -10.63 32.70 11.73
N ASN A 475 -10.15 31.68 11.04
CA ASN A 475 -8.78 31.23 11.07
C ASN A 475 -8.00 32.13 10.11
N GLN A 476 -7.19 33.02 10.68
CA GLN A 476 -6.16 33.81 10.00
C GLN A 476 -5.04 32.92 9.40
N ILE A 477 -5.37 31.75 8.83
CA ILE A 477 -4.41 30.79 8.30
C ILE A 477 -4.32 31.02 6.79
N SER A 478 -3.30 31.78 6.38
CA SER A 478 -3.10 32.23 5.00
C SER A 478 -3.06 31.08 3.98
N VAL A 479 -2.34 29.99 4.27
CA VAL A 479 -2.07 28.96 3.25
C VAL A 479 -3.26 28.03 3.01
N LEU A 480 -3.89 27.52 4.08
CA LEU A 480 -5.05 26.62 3.96
C LEU A 480 -6.27 27.37 3.41
N GLY A 481 -6.49 28.62 3.84
CA GLY A 481 -7.55 29.48 3.29
C GLY A 481 -7.35 29.76 1.80
N TYR A 482 -6.12 30.08 1.37
CA TYR A 482 -5.76 30.24 -0.05
C TYR A 482 -6.05 28.98 -0.87
N ARG A 483 -5.63 27.80 -0.38
CA ARG A 483 -5.89 26.55 -1.10
C ARG A 483 -7.38 26.21 -1.14
N ALA A 484 -8.15 26.51 -0.08
CA ALA A 484 -9.60 26.32 -0.09
C ALA A 484 -10.30 27.22 -1.11
N THR A 485 -9.90 28.49 -1.23
CA THR A 485 -10.45 29.40 -2.23
C THR A 485 -10.09 28.95 -3.66
N GLU A 486 -8.83 28.58 -3.88
CA GLU A 486 -8.37 28.02 -5.15
C GLU A 486 -9.08 26.70 -5.50
N GLY A 487 -9.25 25.83 -4.52
CA GLY A 487 -9.93 24.55 -4.65
C GLY A 487 -11.37 24.72 -5.11
N ALA A 488 -12.12 25.64 -4.48
CA ALA A 488 -13.48 25.99 -4.90
C ALA A 488 -13.52 26.39 -6.39
N ILE A 489 -12.63 27.30 -6.80
CA ILE A 489 -12.60 27.78 -8.19
C ILE A 489 -12.15 26.69 -9.18
N ARG A 490 -11.19 25.83 -8.79
CA ARG A 490 -10.77 24.67 -9.60
C ARG A 490 -11.92 23.69 -9.82
N LEU A 491 -12.79 23.46 -8.83
CA LEU A 491 -13.98 22.63 -8.99
C LEU A 491 -14.93 23.26 -10.02
N CYS A 492 -15.18 24.57 -9.91
CA CYS A 492 -16.00 25.31 -10.87
C CYS A 492 -15.48 25.22 -12.29
N ASN A 493 -14.19 25.45 -12.51
CA ASN A 493 -13.62 25.47 -13.87
C ASN A 493 -13.60 24.08 -14.53
N ARG A 494 -13.51 22.99 -13.76
CA ARG A 494 -13.24 21.65 -14.30
C ARG A 494 -14.41 20.66 -14.23
N LEU A 495 -15.43 20.92 -13.41
CA LEU A 495 -16.49 19.96 -13.09
C LEU A 495 -17.92 20.51 -13.23
N ILE A 496 -18.10 21.79 -13.59
CA ILE A 496 -19.44 22.39 -13.78
C ILE A 496 -20.22 21.74 -14.94
N ASP A 497 -19.51 21.05 -15.84
CA ASP A 497 -20.06 20.39 -17.03
C ASP A 497 -20.58 18.97 -16.79
N VAL A 498 -20.46 18.43 -15.58
CA VAL A 498 -20.77 17.02 -15.28
C VAL A 498 -22.29 16.79 -15.19
N ASP A 499 -22.99 17.48 -14.30
CA ASP A 499 -24.44 17.35 -14.08
C ASP A 499 -25.02 18.67 -13.52
N GLU A 500 -26.32 18.94 -13.71
CA GLU A 500 -26.99 20.12 -13.14
C GLU A 500 -26.96 20.17 -11.61
N ASN A 501 -27.10 19.02 -10.94
CA ASN A 501 -27.01 18.94 -9.48
C ASN A 501 -25.59 19.21 -8.97
N VAL A 502 -24.57 18.74 -9.71
CA VAL A 502 -23.17 19.04 -9.44
C VAL A 502 -22.92 20.54 -9.57
N SER A 503 -23.40 21.15 -10.66
CA SER A 503 -23.26 22.58 -10.91
C SER A 503 -23.82 23.42 -9.74
N LYS A 504 -25.05 23.11 -9.28
CA LYS A 504 -25.65 23.79 -8.13
C LYS A 504 -24.81 23.68 -6.85
N ILE A 505 -24.31 22.47 -6.55
CA ILE A 505 -23.49 22.24 -5.35
C ILE A 505 -22.13 22.96 -5.46
N ILE A 506 -21.52 22.97 -6.65
CA ILE A 506 -20.27 23.68 -6.90
C ILE A 506 -20.47 25.20 -6.75
N MET A 507 -21.57 25.76 -7.24
CA MET A 507 -21.87 27.18 -7.06
C MET A 507 -22.06 27.56 -5.58
N LEU A 508 -22.58 26.66 -4.74
CA LEU A 508 -22.60 26.86 -3.28
C LEU A 508 -21.19 27.00 -2.69
N SER A 509 -20.19 26.30 -3.24
CA SER A 509 -18.78 26.44 -2.79
C SER A 509 -18.12 27.74 -3.23
N LEU A 510 -18.58 28.39 -4.30
CA LEU A 510 -18.19 29.77 -4.60
C LEU A 510 -18.88 30.75 -3.68
N ARG A 511 -20.17 30.54 -3.41
CA ARG A 511 -20.93 31.39 -2.49
C ARG A 511 -20.33 31.37 -1.09
N SER A 512 -19.78 30.24 -0.62
CA SER A 512 -19.11 30.18 0.68
C SER A 512 -17.89 31.08 0.81
N LEU A 513 -17.31 31.55 -0.30
CA LEU A 513 -16.21 32.53 -0.27
C LEU A 513 -16.70 33.91 0.18
N LEU A 514 -17.95 34.26 -0.09
CA LEU A 514 -18.54 35.55 0.30
C LEU A 514 -18.69 35.68 1.82
N SER A 515 -18.71 34.55 2.56
CA SER A 515 -18.73 34.55 4.03
C SER A 515 -17.49 35.24 4.63
N ASN A 516 -16.34 35.25 3.93
CA ASN A 516 -15.11 35.90 4.40
C ASN A 516 -14.43 36.75 3.32
N PRO A 517 -14.86 38.02 3.13
CA PRO A 517 -14.33 38.93 2.11
C PRO A 517 -12.82 39.23 2.25
N SER A 518 -12.26 39.07 3.46
CA SER A 518 -10.84 39.30 3.75
C SER A 518 -9.90 38.35 2.99
N LEU A 519 -10.32 37.10 2.77
CA LEU A 519 -9.56 36.11 1.99
C LEU A 519 -9.60 36.44 0.50
N ILE A 520 -10.75 36.89 -0.01
CA ILE A 520 -10.91 37.31 -1.41
C ILE A 520 -9.99 38.50 -1.70
N LEU A 521 -9.91 39.48 -0.80
CA LEU A 521 -9.01 40.63 -0.95
C LEU A 521 -7.54 40.23 -0.93
N LYS A 522 -7.15 39.32 -0.04
CA LYS A 522 -5.76 38.85 0.09
C LYS A 522 -5.28 38.05 -1.12
N TYR A 523 -6.19 37.34 -1.79
CA TYR A 523 -5.89 36.44 -2.91
C TYR A 523 -6.58 36.84 -4.22
N SER A 524 -6.84 38.14 -4.38
CA SER A 524 -7.64 38.71 -5.47
C SER A 524 -7.14 38.31 -6.86
N ILE A 525 -5.82 38.24 -7.09
CA ILE A 525 -5.23 37.85 -8.38
C ILE A 525 -5.67 36.43 -8.79
N SER A 526 -5.57 35.46 -7.87
CA SER A 526 -5.96 34.07 -8.13
C SER A 526 -7.48 33.94 -8.34
N VAL A 527 -8.27 34.67 -7.56
CA VAL A 527 -9.72 34.65 -7.63
C VAL A 527 -10.21 35.24 -8.95
N VAL A 528 -9.71 36.42 -9.33
CA VAL A 528 -10.04 37.09 -10.60
C VAL A 528 -9.61 36.24 -11.78
N PHE A 529 -8.39 35.69 -11.78
CA PHE A 529 -7.93 34.81 -12.86
C PHE A 529 -8.87 33.61 -13.04
N GLY A 530 -9.21 32.92 -11.95
CA GLY A 530 -10.04 31.74 -12.00
C GLY A 530 -11.49 32.02 -12.42
N ILE A 531 -12.07 33.15 -11.99
CA ILE A 531 -13.39 33.60 -12.44
C ILE A 531 -13.36 34.03 -13.91
N CYS A 532 -12.30 34.72 -14.36
CA CYS A 532 -12.15 35.05 -15.77
C CYS A 532 -12.07 33.79 -16.65
N GLU A 533 -11.37 32.75 -16.20
CA GLU A 533 -11.34 31.45 -16.89
C GLU A 533 -12.71 30.75 -16.89
N LEU A 534 -13.45 30.81 -15.78
CA LEU A 534 -14.83 30.30 -15.70
C LEU A 534 -15.71 30.98 -16.75
N LEU A 535 -15.62 32.31 -16.83
CA LEU A 535 -16.39 33.09 -17.79
C LEU A 535 -15.95 32.79 -19.23
N LYS A 536 -14.66 32.70 -19.53
CA LYS A 536 -14.21 32.39 -20.90
C LYS A 536 -14.63 31.01 -21.39
N SER A 537 -14.56 30.01 -20.51
CA SER A 537 -14.65 28.60 -20.93
C SER A 537 -16.04 27.99 -20.71
N ARG A 538 -16.82 28.47 -19.74
CA ARG A 538 -18.00 27.74 -19.20
C ARG A 538 -19.24 28.60 -18.90
N ILE A 539 -19.38 29.80 -19.49
CA ILE A 539 -20.58 30.68 -19.30
C ILE A 539 -21.91 29.95 -19.48
N MET A 540 -22.00 29.00 -20.42
CA MET A 540 -23.25 28.32 -20.76
C MET A 540 -23.86 27.52 -19.58
N TYR A 541 -23.06 27.23 -18.55
CA TYR A 541 -23.49 26.46 -17.38
C TYR A 541 -23.94 27.34 -16.21
N ILE A 542 -23.80 28.67 -16.33
CA ILE A 542 -24.23 29.67 -15.33
C ILE A 542 -25.63 30.15 -15.72
N GLN A 543 -26.65 29.44 -15.24
CA GLN A 543 -28.03 29.67 -15.68
C GLN A 543 -28.86 30.50 -14.71
N SER A 544 -28.53 30.52 -13.41
CA SER A 544 -29.31 31.24 -12.40
C SER A 544 -28.88 32.71 -12.29
N CYS A 545 -29.84 33.61 -12.09
CA CYS A 545 -29.54 35.00 -11.76
C CYS A 545 -28.70 35.12 -10.48
N TRP A 546 -28.93 34.25 -9.49
CA TRP A 546 -28.16 34.23 -8.24
C TRP A 546 -26.70 33.84 -8.43
N ASP A 547 -26.43 32.97 -9.42
CA ASP A 547 -25.06 32.56 -9.75
C ASP A 547 -24.28 33.75 -10.34
N TRP A 548 -24.93 34.55 -11.19
CA TRP A 548 -24.37 35.79 -11.73
C TRP A 548 -24.15 36.84 -10.65
N VAL A 549 -25.10 37.02 -9.74
CA VAL A 549 -24.95 37.93 -8.59
C VAL A 549 -23.73 37.53 -7.74
N CYS A 550 -23.58 36.24 -7.40
CA CYS A 550 -22.43 35.76 -6.63
C CYS A 550 -21.10 36.04 -7.34
N ILE A 551 -21.01 35.80 -8.65
CA ILE A 551 -19.79 36.05 -9.43
C ILE A 551 -19.45 37.54 -9.47
N LEU A 552 -20.46 38.40 -9.69
CA LEU A 552 -20.28 39.85 -9.73
C LEU A 552 -19.88 40.41 -8.37
N GLU A 553 -20.47 39.92 -7.27
CA GLU A 553 -20.08 40.30 -5.90
C GLU A 553 -18.63 39.90 -5.59
N ILE A 554 -18.18 38.71 -5.99
CA ILE A 554 -16.77 38.31 -5.81
C ILE A 554 -15.83 39.20 -6.65
N LEU A 555 -16.23 39.58 -7.87
CA LEU A 555 -15.47 40.51 -8.72
C LEU A 555 -15.44 41.93 -8.16
N GLU A 556 -16.54 42.39 -7.56
CA GLU A 556 -16.62 43.68 -6.88
C GLU A 556 -15.67 43.72 -5.68
N ILE A 557 -15.75 42.72 -4.79
CA ILE A 557 -14.89 42.62 -3.61
C ILE A 557 -13.41 42.55 -4.03
N SER A 558 -13.08 41.77 -5.05
CA SER A 558 -11.69 41.66 -5.54
C SER A 558 -11.21 42.92 -6.28
N GLY A 559 -12.11 43.65 -6.95
CA GLY A 559 -11.84 44.93 -7.62
C GLY A 559 -11.70 46.12 -6.67
N CYS A 560 -12.40 46.11 -5.54
CA CYS A 560 -12.26 47.09 -4.45
C CYS A 560 -10.86 47.06 -3.79
N GLY A 561 -10.04 46.05 -4.08
CA GLY A 561 -8.68 45.87 -3.56
C GLY A 561 -7.63 46.92 -3.95
N ARG A 562 -8.02 48.10 -4.46
CA ARG A 562 -7.08 49.23 -4.62
C ARG A 562 -7.55 50.56 -4.02
N ASN A 563 -8.78 50.65 -3.49
CA ASN A 563 -9.22 51.81 -2.72
C ASN A 563 -10.24 51.40 -1.66
N SER A 564 -10.06 51.93 -0.45
CA SER A 564 -10.97 51.91 0.71
C SER A 564 -11.07 50.63 1.56
N LEU A 565 -10.37 50.68 2.70
CA LEU A 565 -11.06 50.51 3.98
C LEU A 565 -12.25 51.51 4.00
N LEU A 566 -13.43 51.06 4.43
CA LEU A 566 -14.71 51.79 4.60
C LEU A 566 -15.61 51.85 3.36
N THR A 567 -16.66 51.02 3.32
CA THR A 567 -18.03 51.42 3.68
C THR A 567 -18.97 50.22 3.56
N SER A 568 -19.97 50.18 4.42
CA SER A 568 -21.11 49.27 4.42
C SER A 568 -21.54 48.81 3.03
N VAL A 569 -21.65 47.49 2.85
CA VAL A 569 -22.33 46.85 1.73
C VAL A 569 -23.77 47.37 1.68
N SER A 570 -24.03 48.36 0.82
CA SER A 570 -25.36 48.73 0.39
C SER A 570 -25.74 47.79 -0.74
N ILE A 571 -26.53 46.77 -0.40
CA ILE A 571 -27.21 45.89 -1.35
C ILE A 571 -28.08 46.76 -2.28
N TYR A 572 -27.91 46.62 -3.60
CA TYR A 572 -28.75 47.29 -4.59
C TYR A 572 -30.23 46.83 -4.45
N PRO A 573 -31.20 47.73 -4.16
CA PRO A 573 -32.62 47.37 -4.01
C PRO A 573 -33.32 46.99 -5.33
N GLU A 574 -32.75 47.33 -6.49
CA GLU A 574 -33.50 47.35 -7.75
C GLU A 574 -33.72 45.97 -8.40
N ILE A 575 -32.99 44.93 -7.97
CA ILE A 575 -33.15 43.56 -8.52
C ILE A 575 -34.12 42.72 -7.66
N VAL A 576 -34.27 43.04 -6.37
CA VAL A 576 -35.16 42.31 -5.43
C VAL A 576 -36.64 42.62 -5.69
N ASP A 577 -36.96 43.82 -6.19
CA ASP A 577 -38.33 44.26 -6.47
C ASP A 577 -38.99 43.54 -7.68
N GLN A 578 -38.22 42.78 -8.48
CA GLN A 578 -38.73 42.16 -9.71
C GLN A 578 -39.04 40.65 -9.59
N CYS A 579 -38.73 40.00 -8.46
CA CYS A 579 -38.94 38.56 -8.29
C CYS A 579 -40.16 38.26 -7.41
N GLN A 580 -41.23 37.77 -8.03
CA GLN A 580 -42.40 37.20 -7.34
C GLN A 580 -42.23 35.67 -7.23
N ILE A 581 -42.48 35.12 -6.04
CA ILE A 581 -42.51 33.67 -5.81
C ILE A 581 -43.93 33.26 -5.44
N GLU A 582 -44.47 32.26 -6.16
CA GLU A 582 -45.73 31.60 -5.80
C GLU A 582 -45.47 30.47 -4.80
N ASN A 583 -46.21 30.47 -3.70
CA ASN A 583 -46.14 29.41 -2.70
C ASN A 583 -46.91 28.16 -3.19
N PRO A 584 -46.25 27.02 -3.44
CA PRO A 584 -46.86 25.89 -4.16
C PRO A 584 -47.96 25.15 -3.38
N ASN A 585 -48.18 25.49 -2.10
CA ASN A 585 -49.24 24.89 -1.28
C ASN A 585 -50.46 25.79 -1.06
N THR A 586 -50.36 27.10 -1.31
CA THR A 586 -51.44 28.07 -1.00
C THR A 586 -51.80 28.99 -2.16
N GLY A 587 -51.01 29.06 -3.23
CA GLY A 587 -51.31 29.85 -4.43
C GLY A 587 -51.23 31.36 -4.26
N GLU A 588 -50.71 31.84 -3.12
CA GLU A 588 -50.49 33.27 -2.90
C GLU A 588 -49.08 33.69 -3.36
N THR A 589 -49.03 34.79 -4.12
CA THR A 589 -47.82 35.48 -4.56
C THR A 589 -47.38 36.50 -3.52
N SER A 590 -46.18 36.36 -2.95
CA SER A 590 -45.60 37.36 -2.05
C SER A 590 -44.25 37.88 -2.57
N ARG A 591 -43.97 39.15 -2.27
CA ARG A 591 -42.71 39.81 -2.63
C ARG A 591 -41.63 39.46 -1.61
N LEU A 592 -40.42 39.17 -2.08
CA LEU A 592 -39.26 38.80 -1.25
C LEU A 592 -38.83 39.88 -0.24
N SER A 593 -39.19 41.14 -0.50
CA SER A 593 -38.99 42.29 0.41
C SER A 593 -39.57 42.07 1.80
N ASP A 594 -40.70 41.36 1.89
CA ASP A 594 -41.51 41.30 3.12
C ASP A 594 -40.99 40.22 4.09
N LEU A 595 -40.29 39.21 3.57
CA LEU A 595 -39.67 38.14 4.36
C LEU A 595 -38.28 38.53 4.88
N HIS A 596 -37.47 39.22 4.06
CA HIS A 596 -36.11 39.62 4.44
C HIS A 596 -36.10 40.73 5.51
N MET A 597 -37.07 41.64 5.47
CA MET A 597 -37.16 42.72 6.47
C MET A 597 -37.55 42.21 7.86
N SER A 598 -38.36 41.15 7.97
CA SER A 598 -38.76 40.55 9.25
C SER A 598 -37.58 39.97 10.04
N GLU A 599 -36.68 39.23 9.39
CA GLU A 599 -35.54 38.59 10.04
C GLU A 599 -34.43 39.59 10.40
N ILE A 600 -34.23 40.62 9.58
CA ILE A 600 -33.26 41.70 9.84
C ILE A 600 -33.72 42.58 11.01
N TYR A 601 -35.01 42.89 11.14
CA TYR A 601 -35.52 43.63 12.30
C TYR A 601 -35.45 42.83 13.60
N GLN A 602 -35.59 41.50 13.56
CA GLN A 602 -35.41 40.65 14.75
C GLN A 602 -33.95 40.54 15.20
N GLN A 603 -33.01 40.45 14.26
CA GLN A 603 -31.58 40.45 14.60
C GLN A 603 -31.07 41.82 15.05
N LYS A 604 -31.59 42.91 14.49
CA LYS A 604 -31.27 44.28 14.91
C LYS A 604 -31.79 44.61 16.32
N ALA A 605 -33.00 44.17 16.66
CA ALA A 605 -33.52 44.30 18.04
C ALA A 605 -32.71 43.50 19.07
N LEU A 606 -32.11 42.37 18.67
CA LEU A 606 -31.24 41.56 19.53
C LEU A 606 -29.84 42.18 19.70
N TYR A 607 -29.34 42.88 18.67
CA TYR A 607 -28.06 43.59 18.73
C TYR A 607 -28.17 44.90 19.53
N ASP A 608 -29.25 45.66 19.34
CA ASP A 608 -29.50 46.91 20.08
C ASP A 608 -29.76 46.64 21.58
N ALA A 609 -30.35 45.49 21.93
CA ALA A 609 -30.56 45.10 23.34
C ALA A 609 -29.27 44.66 24.07
N ILE A 610 -28.21 44.28 23.35
CA ILE A 610 -26.91 43.91 23.92
C ILE A 610 -26.01 45.14 24.09
N ASP A 611 -26.14 46.14 23.20
CA ASP A 611 -25.31 47.36 23.18
C ASP A 611 -25.81 48.47 24.14
N ASP A 612 -27.03 48.34 24.68
CA ASP A 612 -27.60 49.22 25.70
C ASP A 612 -27.28 48.77 27.16
N GLY A 613 -26.70 47.58 27.35
CA GLY A 613 -26.38 47.03 28.69
C GLY A 613 -25.03 47.46 29.29
N GLU A 614 -24.12 48.05 28.50
CA GLU A 614 -22.74 48.37 28.93
C GLU A 614 -22.38 49.87 28.88
N LYS A 615 -23.33 50.77 28.61
CA LYS A 615 -23.05 52.21 28.47
C LYS A 615 -23.19 53.05 29.75
N ASP A 616 -23.67 52.49 30.87
CA ASP A 616 -23.90 53.28 32.10
C ASP A 616 -22.74 53.31 33.12
N ASP A 617 -21.65 52.54 32.93
CA ASP A 617 -20.56 52.45 33.93
C ASP A 617 -19.22 53.12 33.54
N LEU A 618 -19.11 53.78 32.38
CA LEU A 618 -17.83 54.37 31.91
C LEU A 618 -17.68 55.89 32.08
N PHE A 619 -18.63 56.59 32.72
CA PHE A 619 -18.60 58.05 32.91
C PHE A 619 -18.37 58.55 34.35
N LYS A 620 -17.72 57.75 35.22
CA LYS A 620 -17.21 58.23 36.52
C LYS A 620 -15.82 57.67 36.79
N PHE A 621 -14.75 58.33 36.33
CA PHE A 621 -13.45 58.44 37.03
C PHE A 621 -12.46 59.24 36.16
N LYS A 622 -12.64 60.57 36.10
CA LYS A 622 -11.58 61.52 35.71
C LYS A 622 -11.90 62.92 36.22
N THR A 623 -11.79 63.14 37.53
CA THR A 623 -11.43 64.42 38.17
C THR A 623 -11.20 64.20 39.68
N SER A 624 -9.96 63.92 40.06
CA SER A 624 -9.29 64.33 41.32
C SER A 624 -7.89 63.75 41.31
#